data_AF-A0A1I7AQN0-F1
#
_entry.id   AF-A0A1I7AQN0-F1
#
_cell.length_a   1.000
_cell.length_b   1.000
_cell.length_c   1.000
_cell.angle_alpha   90.00
_cell.angle_beta   90.00
_cell.angle_gamma   90.00
#
_symmetry.space_group_name_H-M   'P 1'
#
loop_
_entity.id
_entity.type
_entity.pdbx_description
1 polymer ?
#
loop_
_entity_poly.entity_id
_entity_poly.type
_entity_poly.pdbx_seq_one_letter_code
_entity_poly.pdbx_strand_id
1 'polypeptide(L)'
;MRKTLTAVLLALTLPAVAMAAMPEGGPRHEGGHHGGGMFKELNLSKEQKQEMHKLMRQQMKDRHDITRKYLDKLPEAEQKAMKAEMDASRETQQSAMRALLKPEQQAAFDAQLKKMQERRAAKEAEKAAKPAN
;
A
#
# COMPACT_ATOMS: atom_id res chain seq x y z
N MET A 1 21.31 -5.37 -51.14
CA MET A 1 22.72 -5.66 -50.83
C MET A 1 22.87 -5.92 -49.35
N ARG A 2 23.65 -6.94 -49.01
CA ARG A 2 23.82 -7.52 -47.67
C ARG A 2 24.91 -6.77 -46.90
N LYS A 3 24.66 -6.55 -45.60
CA LYS A 3 25.63 -6.50 -44.47
C LYS A 3 26.67 -5.37 -44.42
N THR A 4 26.51 -4.48 -43.43
CA THR A 4 27.62 -3.95 -42.63
C THR A 4 27.15 -3.78 -41.18
N LEU A 5 27.62 -4.66 -40.31
CA LEU A 5 27.62 -4.50 -38.86
C LEU A 5 28.78 -3.55 -38.51
N THR A 6 28.49 -2.49 -37.76
CA THR A 6 29.50 -1.77 -36.98
C THR A 6 28.85 -1.28 -35.70
N ALA A 7 29.26 -1.91 -34.60
CA ALA A 7 28.88 -1.55 -33.24
C ALA A 7 29.52 -0.20 -32.88
N VAL A 8 28.73 0.69 -32.28
CA VAL A 8 29.22 1.86 -31.54
C VAL A 8 28.63 1.77 -30.14
N LEU A 9 29.48 1.37 -29.19
CA LEU A 9 29.30 1.60 -27.76
C LEU A 9 29.55 3.08 -27.49
N LEU A 10 28.54 3.81 -27.04
CA LEU A 10 28.73 5.14 -26.45
C LEU A 10 27.94 5.26 -25.13
N ALA A 11 28.69 5.15 -24.05
CA ALA A 11 28.50 5.72 -22.72
C ALA A 11 27.06 5.90 -22.18
N LEU A 12 26.69 5.01 -21.25
CA LEU A 12 25.71 5.29 -20.20
C LEU A 12 26.23 6.41 -19.29
N THR A 13 25.81 7.64 -19.53
CA THR A 13 25.86 8.71 -18.51
C THR A 13 24.43 9.11 -18.18
N LEU A 14 23.82 8.43 -17.21
CA LEU A 14 22.59 8.90 -16.58
C LEU A 14 22.94 10.16 -15.77
N PRO A 15 22.34 11.34 -16.05
CA PRO A 15 22.30 12.42 -15.08
C PRO A 15 21.30 11.98 -14.00
N ALA A 16 21.79 11.21 -13.04
CA ALA A 16 21.17 11.13 -11.73
C ALA A 16 21.20 12.55 -11.13
N VAL A 17 20.12 12.91 -10.43
CA VAL A 17 19.84 14.19 -9.74
C VAL A 17 18.90 15.12 -10.53
N ALA A 18 17.60 14.80 -10.46
CA ALA A 18 16.54 15.76 -10.21
C ALA A 18 15.26 15.07 -9.68
N MET A 19 15.42 14.08 -8.80
CA MET A 19 14.32 13.56 -7.96
C MET A 19 14.41 14.25 -6.60
N ALA A 20 14.31 15.57 -6.58
CA ALA A 20 14.40 16.39 -5.38
C ALA A 20 13.57 17.67 -5.53
N ALA A 21 12.31 17.52 -5.96
CA ALA A 21 11.28 18.56 -5.84
C ALA A 21 9.89 17.93 -5.94
N MET A 22 9.64 16.86 -5.18
CA MET A 22 8.27 16.58 -4.77
C MET A 22 8.01 17.53 -3.58
N PRO A 23 7.08 18.50 -3.67
CA PRO A 23 6.72 19.33 -2.53
C PRO A 23 6.33 18.40 -1.37
N GLU A 24 7.11 18.49 -0.30
CA GLU A 24 6.83 17.86 0.98
C GLU A 24 5.41 18.20 1.43
N GLY A 25 4.66 17.19 1.83
CA GLY A 25 3.52 17.38 2.71
C GLY A 25 2.20 17.67 2.01
N GLY A 26 1.72 16.73 1.18
CA GLY A 26 0.27 16.47 1.18
C GLY A 26 -0.18 16.23 2.63
N PRO A 27 -1.42 16.60 3.03
CA PRO A 27 -1.87 16.60 4.41
C PRO A 27 -1.46 15.30 5.10
N ARG A 28 -0.50 15.42 6.03
CA ARG A 28 -0.02 14.31 6.84
C ARG A 28 -1.24 13.76 7.55
N HIS A 29 -1.66 12.55 7.16
CA HIS A 29 -2.64 11.80 7.91
C HIS A 29 -2.04 11.52 9.29
N GLU A 30 -2.39 12.34 10.26
CA GLU A 30 -2.18 12.06 11.68
C GLU A 30 -2.74 10.66 11.96
N GLY A 31 -1.81 9.73 12.20
CA GLY A 31 -2.11 8.35 12.53
C GLY A 31 -2.76 8.28 13.91
N GLY A 32 -4.08 8.41 13.94
CA GLY A 32 -4.89 8.20 15.13
C GLY A 32 -6.23 8.89 14.94
N HIS A 33 -7.33 8.14 15.10
CA HIS A 33 -8.74 8.57 14.93
C HIS A 33 -9.38 8.33 13.55
N HIS A 34 -9.29 7.11 13.02
CA HIS A 34 -10.10 6.65 11.88
C HIS A 34 -11.62 6.53 12.18
N GLY A 35 -12.26 7.61 12.62
CA GLY A 35 -13.72 7.68 12.83
C GLY A 35 -14.15 8.10 14.23
N GLY A 36 -13.22 8.61 15.05
CA GLY A 36 -13.51 8.97 16.44
C GLY A 36 -13.73 10.46 16.68
N GLY A 37 -13.14 11.37 15.90
CA GLY A 37 -13.09 12.80 16.26
C GLY A 37 -14.48 13.43 16.45
N MET A 38 -15.33 13.34 15.43
CA MET A 38 -16.68 13.91 15.46
C MET A 38 -17.62 13.27 16.49
N PHE A 39 -17.48 11.96 16.73
CA PHE A 39 -18.40 11.19 17.59
C PHE A 39 -17.90 11.06 19.04
N LYS A 40 -16.66 11.44 19.34
CA LYS A 40 -16.09 11.40 20.70
C LYS A 40 -16.64 12.49 21.60
N GLU A 41 -16.99 13.64 21.02
CA GLU A 41 -17.62 14.76 21.74
C GLU A 41 -19.12 14.54 21.96
N LEU A 42 -19.70 13.54 21.28
CA LEU A 42 -21.07 13.12 21.50
C LEU A 42 -21.12 12.12 22.66
N ASN A 43 -21.98 12.37 23.63
CA ASN A 43 -22.26 11.45 24.74
C ASN A 43 -23.11 10.25 24.26
N LEU A 44 -22.55 9.43 23.37
CA LEU A 44 -23.23 8.28 22.78
C LEU A 44 -23.34 7.12 23.79
N SER A 45 -24.51 6.49 23.82
CA SER A 45 -24.73 5.22 24.51
C SER A 45 -23.88 4.09 23.88
N LYS A 46 -23.75 2.95 24.59
CA LYS A 46 -23.00 1.79 24.07
C LYS A 46 -23.59 1.25 22.75
N GLU A 47 -24.91 1.20 22.66
CA GLU A 47 -25.63 0.74 21.47
C GLU A 47 -25.43 1.70 20.29
N GLN A 48 -25.52 3.01 20.54
CA GLN A 48 -25.26 4.02 19.51
C GLN A 48 -23.83 3.93 18.97
N LYS A 49 -22.84 3.70 19.84
CA LYS A 49 -21.44 3.49 19.42
C LYS A 49 -21.29 2.25 18.54
N GLN A 50 -21.96 1.15 18.86
CA GLN A 50 -21.92 -0.08 18.07
C GLN A 50 -22.52 0.12 16.68
N GLU A 51 -23.69 0.73 16.57
CA GLU A 51 -24.32 1.03 15.29
C GLU A 51 -23.48 2.02 14.47
N MET A 52 -22.92 3.05 15.12
CA MET A 52 -22.00 3.97 14.44
C MET A 52 -20.76 3.24 13.89
N HIS A 53 -20.16 2.36 14.68
CA HIS A 53 -19.02 1.54 14.21
C HIS A 53 -19.40 0.61 13.06
N LYS A 54 -20.63 0.09 13.03
CA LYS A 54 -21.13 -0.72 11.91
C LYS A 54 -21.28 0.13 10.64
N LEU A 55 -21.87 1.32 10.75
CA LEU A 55 -22.01 2.26 9.63
C LEU A 55 -20.64 2.68 9.09
N MET A 56 -19.68 3.02 9.95
CA MET A 56 -18.32 3.38 9.53
C MET A 56 -17.60 2.22 8.82
N ARG A 57 -17.76 0.98 9.32
CA ARG A 57 -17.22 -0.21 8.66
C ARG A 57 -17.88 -0.44 7.29
N GLN A 58 -19.19 -0.25 7.18
CA GLN A 58 -19.91 -0.37 5.91
C GLN A 58 -19.44 0.69 4.92
N GLN A 59 -19.35 1.95 5.34
CA GLN A 59 -18.85 3.04 4.50
C GLN A 59 -17.43 2.78 3.99
N MET A 60 -16.55 2.25 4.84
CA MET A 60 -15.18 1.87 4.43
C MET A 60 -15.20 0.74 3.39
N LYS A 61 -16.07 -0.26 3.57
CA LYS A 61 -16.25 -1.34 2.60
C LYS A 61 -16.78 -0.81 1.27
N ASP A 62 -17.82 0.03 1.29
CA ASP A 62 -18.41 0.61 0.08
C ASP A 62 -17.38 1.44 -0.69
N ARG A 63 -16.57 2.25 0.00
CA ARG A 63 -15.47 3.01 -0.62
C ARG A 63 -14.46 2.09 -1.29
N HIS A 64 -14.10 0.98 -0.64
CA HIS A 64 -13.18 0.00 -1.21
C HIS A 64 -13.78 -0.69 -2.44
N ASP A 65 -15.04 -1.11 -2.38
CA ASP A 65 -15.76 -1.78 -3.46
C ASP A 65 -15.91 -0.86 -4.68
N ILE A 66 -16.26 0.42 -4.48
CA ILE A 66 -16.33 1.44 -5.54
C ILE A 66 -14.96 1.59 -6.21
N THR A 67 -13.91 1.78 -5.42
CA THR A 67 -12.55 1.94 -5.95
C THR A 67 -12.12 0.73 -6.75
N ARG A 68 -12.34 -0.47 -6.20
CA ARG A 68 -12.00 -1.74 -6.85
C ARG A 68 -12.74 -1.91 -8.18
N LYS A 69 -14.03 -1.58 -8.24
CA LYS A 69 -14.82 -1.62 -9.47
C LYS A 69 -14.21 -0.78 -10.61
N TYR A 70 -13.54 0.33 -10.30
CA TYR A 70 -12.86 1.14 -11.31
C TYR A 70 -11.45 0.64 -11.60
N LEU A 71 -10.70 0.17 -10.59
CA LEU A 71 -9.38 -0.42 -10.79
C LEU A 71 -9.43 -1.71 -11.63
N ASP A 72 -10.48 -2.52 -11.45
CA ASP A 72 -10.69 -3.76 -12.23
C ASP A 72 -10.92 -3.47 -13.73
N LYS A 73 -11.22 -2.22 -14.11
CA LYS A 73 -11.34 -1.79 -15.52
C LYS A 73 -10.00 -1.41 -16.15
N LEU A 74 -8.94 -1.23 -15.35
CA LEU A 74 -7.62 -0.91 -15.88
C LEU A 74 -7.08 -2.11 -16.68
N PRO A 75 -6.29 -1.88 -17.74
CA PRO A 75 -5.57 -2.95 -18.43
C PRO A 75 -4.68 -3.74 -17.46
N GLU A 76 -4.50 -5.04 -17.69
CA GLU A 76 -3.67 -5.89 -16.81
C GLU A 76 -2.25 -5.36 -16.63
N ALA A 77 -1.68 -4.73 -17.66
CA ALA A 77 -0.35 -4.13 -17.60
C ALA A 77 -0.30 -2.99 -16.57
N GLU A 78 -1.31 -2.12 -16.56
CA GLU A 78 -1.40 -1.01 -15.60
C GLU A 78 -1.70 -1.51 -14.19
N GLN A 79 -2.55 -2.54 -14.04
CA GLN A 79 -2.78 -3.17 -12.73
C GLN A 79 -1.49 -3.77 -12.15
N LYS A 80 -0.68 -4.44 -12.99
CA LYS A 80 0.63 -4.99 -12.59
C LYS A 80 1.62 -3.89 -12.25
N ALA A 81 1.69 -2.82 -13.04
CA ALA A 81 2.54 -1.67 -12.78
C ALA A 81 2.19 -1.02 -11.43
N MET A 82 0.91 -0.74 -11.18
CA MET A 82 0.43 -0.21 -9.90
C MET A 82 0.83 -1.12 -8.72
N LYS A 83 0.63 -2.44 -8.85
CA LYS A 83 1.02 -3.39 -7.79
C LYS A 83 2.53 -3.36 -7.52
N ALA A 84 3.34 -3.34 -8.58
CA ALA A 84 4.79 -3.27 -8.47
C ALA A 84 5.24 -1.97 -7.78
N GLU A 85 4.65 -0.83 -8.13
CA GLU A 85 4.94 0.46 -7.49
C GLU A 85 4.56 0.46 -6.00
N MET A 86 3.40 -0.10 -5.65
CA MET A 86 2.97 -0.23 -4.26
C MET A 86 3.91 -1.13 -3.45
N ASP A 87 4.38 -2.23 -4.02
CA ASP A 87 5.31 -3.15 -3.35
C ASP A 87 6.70 -2.51 -3.20
N ALA A 88 7.22 -1.84 -4.22
CA ALA A 88 8.49 -1.10 -4.14
C ALA A 88 8.44 0.04 -3.11
N SER A 89 7.34 0.79 -3.06
CA SER A 89 7.11 1.83 -2.04
C SER A 89 7.08 1.23 -0.64
N ARG A 90 6.39 0.09 -0.47
CA ARG A 90 6.34 -0.63 0.82
C ARG A 90 7.73 -1.11 1.26
N GLU A 91 8.52 -1.70 0.37
CA GLU A 91 9.89 -2.16 0.67
C GLU A 91 10.78 -0.98 1.08
N THR A 92 10.67 0.14 0.36
CA THR A 92 11.40 1.37 0.67
C THR A 92 11.06 1.85 2.09
N GLN A 93 9.77 1.95 2.41
CA GLN A 93 9.33 2.33 3.76
C GLN A 93 9.78 1.33 4.84
N GLN A 94 9.72 0.03 4.56
CA GLN A 94 10.16 -1.00 5.49
C GLN A 94 11.67 -0.92 5.77
N SER A 95 12.47 -0.69 4.74
CA SER A 95 13.92 -0.50 4.90
C SER A 95 14.24 0.75 5.73
N ALA A 96 13.53 1.86 5.48
CA ALA A 96 13.69 3.09 6.26
C ALA A 96 13.27 2.90 7.72
N MET A 97 12.15 2.22 7.98
CA MET A 97 11.75 1.86 9.35
C MET A 97 12.80 0.99 10.03
N ARG A 98 13.30 -0.04 9.35
CA ARG A 98 14.33 -0.94 9.88
C ARG A 98 15.61 -0.19 10.25
N ALA A 99 16.02 0.79 9.44
CA ALA A 99 17.21 1.61 9.69
C ALA A 99 17.11 2.44 10.98
N LEU A 100 15.90 2.77 11.43
CA LEU A 100 15.66 3.50 12.69
C LEU A 100 15.64 2.58 13.93
N LEU A 101 15.61 1.26 13.74
CA LEU A 101 15.52 0.29 14.83
C LEU A 101 16.90 -0.19 15.28
N LYS A 102 17.03 -0.44 16.58
CA LYS A 102 18.21 -1.12 17.16
C LYS A 102 18.31 -2.57 16.65
N PRO A 103 19.50 -3.18 16.57
CA PRO A 103 19.68 -4.55 16.07
C PRO A 103 18.74 -5.59 16.72
N GLU A 104 18.55 -5.51 18.03
CA GLU A 104 17.62 -6.40 18.77
C GLU A 104 16.15 -6.21 18.35
N GLN A 105 15.75 -4.99 17.99
CA GLN A 105 14.39 -4.67 17.54
C GLN A 105 14.16 -5.08 16.07
N GLN A 106 15.20 -5.06 15.24
CA GLN A 106 15.11 -5.46 13.83
C GLN A 106 14.69 -6.92 13.69
N ALA A 107 15.20 -7.83 14.53
CA ALA A 107 14.81 -9.23 14.51
C ALA A 107 13.30 -9.43 14.78
N ALA A 108 12.76 -8.73 15.78
CA ALA A 108 11.33 -8.76 16.09
C ALA A 108 10.48 -8.15 14.95
N PHE A 109 10.95 -7.05 14.36
CA PHE A 109 10.30 -6.40 13.24
C PHE A 109 10.24 -7.32 11.99
N ASP A 110 11.36 -7.92 11.61
CA ASP A 110 11.44 -8.85 10.48
C ASP A 110 10.54 -10.07 10.69
N ALA A 111 10.51 -10.63 11.90
CA ALA A 111 9.62 -11.74 12.24
C ALA A 111 8.14 -11.37 12.10
N GLN A 112 7.76 -10.16 12.54
CA GLN A 112 6.39 -9.65 12.36
C GLN A 112 6.05 -9.41 10.90
N LEU A 113 6.98 -8.87 10.09
CA LEU A 113 6.79 -8.69 8.66
C LEU A 113 6.52 -10.02 7.96
N LYS A 114 7.32 -11.05 8.25
CA LYS A 114 7.13 -12.40 7.71
C LYS A 114 5.76 -12.98 8.07
N LYS A 115 5.36 -12.89 9.35
CA LYS A 115 4.04 -13.33 9.81
C LYS A 115 2.90 -12.59 9.10
N MET A 116 3.07 -11.30 8.83
CA MET A 116 2.09 -10.51 8.10
C MET A 116 1.99 -10.93 6.63
N GLN A 117 3.11 -11.24 5.98
CA GLN A 117 3.13 -11.76 4.61
C GLN A 117 2.43 -13.13 4.53
N GLU A 118 2.71 -14.05 5.45
CA GLU A 118 2.05 -15.36 5.53
C GLU A 118 0.53 -15.21 5.71
N ARG A 119 0.08 -14.32 6.61
CA ARG A 119 -1.35 -14.03 6.79
C ARG A 119 -2.00 -13.43 5.56
N ARG A 120 -1.29 -12.61 4.79
CA ARG A 120 -1.80 -12.06 3.53
C ARG A 120 -1.94 -13.16 2.48
N ALA A 121 -0.91 -13.96 2.29
CA ALA A 121 -0.93 -15.09 1.37
C ALA A 121 -2.05 -16.08 1.71
N ALA A 122 -2.23 -16.41 3.00
CA ALA A 122 -3.33 -17.26 3.46
C ALA A 122 -4.71 -16.68 3.13
N LYS A 123 -4.91 -15.37 3.35
CA LYS A 123 -6.18 -14.69 2.99
C LYS A 123 -6.41 -14.62 1.48
N GLU A 124 -5.36 -14.41 0.69
CA GLU A 124 -5.45 -14.42 -0.76
C GLU A 124 -5.81 -15.81 -1.28
N ALA A 125 -5.18 -16.86 -0.75
CA ALA A 125 -5.54 -18.25 -1.05
C ALA A 125 -6.98 -18.58 -0.63
N GLU A 126 -7.41 -18.16 0.57
CA GLU A 126 -8.79 -18.33 1.03
C GLU A 126 -9.78 -17.60 0.12
N LYS A 127 -9.47 -16.38 -0.31
CA LYS A 127 -10.31 -15.60 -1.23
C LYS A 127 -10.37 -16.23 -2.62
N ALA A 128 -9.27 -16.81 -3.11
CA ALA A 128 -9.25 -17.53 -4.37
C ALA A 128 -10.02 -18.86 -4.33
N ALA A 129 -10.09 -19.50 -3.16
CA ALA A 129 -10.81 -20.76 -2.95
C ALA A 129 -12.31 -20.60 -2.68
N LYS A 130 -12.79 -19.40 -2.29
CA LYS A 130 -14.22 -19.14 -2.12
C LYS A 130 -14.88 -18.92 -3.49
N PRO A 131 -15.94 -19.66 -3.85
CA PRO A 131 -16.69 -19.39 -5.07
C PRO A 131 -17.29 -17.98 -5.00
N ALA A 132 -17.24 -17.25 -6.12
CA ALA A 132 -17.93 -15.98 -6.26
C ALA A 132 -19.44 -16.26 -6.19
N ASN A 133 -20.08 -15.87 -5.08
CA ASN A 133 -21.54 -15.78 -4.98
C ASN A 133 -22.04 -14.52 -5.70
#